data_AF-A0A9D7KJI6-F1
#
_entry.id   AF-A0A9D7KJI6-F1
#
_cell.length_a   1.000
_cell.length_b   1.000
_cell.length_c   1.000
_cell.angle_alpha   90.00
_cell.angle_beta   90.00
_cell.angle_gamma   90.00
#
_symmetry.space_group_name_H-M   'P 1'
#
loop_
_entity.id
_entity.type
_entity.pdbx_description
1 polymer ?
#
loop_
_entity_poly.entity_id
_entity_poly.type
_entity_poly.pdbx_seq_one_letter_code
_entity_poly.pdbx_strand_id
1 'polypeptide(L)' 'MAVLASIGTAPVPGVGIIMLIIILKSVGVPEQGIALILGIDRILDMCRTITNVTGDAAGAVIIANSENELIATKQE' A
#
# COMPACT_ATOMS: atom_id res chain seq x y z
N MET A 1 4.11 4.26 -12.90
CA MET A 1 3.88 2.83 -12.57
C MET A 1 3.55 2.60 -11.10
N ALA A 2 4.23 3.23 -10.13
CA ALA A 2 3.99 3.01 -8.69
C ALA A 2 2.54 3.22 -8.21
N VAL A 3 1.85 4.26 -8.69
CA VAL A 3 0.44 4.51 -8.33
C VAL A 3 -0.49 3.40 -8.83
N LEU A 4 -0.30 2.95 -10.07
CA LEU A 4 -1.09 1.84 -10.64
C LEU A 4 -0.79 0.52 -9.93
N ALA A 5 0.47 0.29 -9.57
CA ALA A 5 0.90 -0.84 -8.76
C ALA A 5 0.23 -0.86 -7.37
N SER A 6 0.01 0.32 -6.77
CA SER A 6 -0.69 0.45 -5.49
C SER A 6 -2.15 0.03 -5.54
N ILE A 7 -2.82 0.23 -6.68
CA ILE A 7 -4.24 -0.14 -6.86
C ILE A 7 -4.39 -1.62 -7.23
N GLY A 8 -3.46 -2.16 -8.02
CA GLY A 8 -3.52 -3.53 -8.55
C GLY A 8 -2.98 -4.63 -7.62
N THR A 9 -2.41 -4.28 -6.46
CA THR A 9 -1.84 -5.26 -5.52
C THR A 9 -2.90 -5.72 -4.52
N ALA A 10 -3.30 -6.99 -4.59
CA ALA A 10 -4.14 -7.61 -3.56
C ALA A 10 -3.42 -7.60 -2.18
N PRO A 11 -4.16 -7.49 -1.04
CA PRO A 11 -3.55 -7.40 0.29
C PRO A 11 -3.11 -8.78 0.77
N VAL A 12 -2.10 -9.34 0.11
CA VAL A 12 -1.54 -10.67 0.41
C VAL A 12 -0.03 -10.51 0.67
N PRO A 13 0.51 -11.12 1.74
CA PRO A 13 1.94 -11.06 2.02
C PRO A 13 2.78 -11.53 0.83
N GLY A 14 3.84 -10.79 0.50
CA GLY A 14 4.81 -11.16 -0.54
C GLY A 14 4.47 -10.74 -1.98
N VAL A 15 3.30 -10.16 -2.25
CA VAL A 15 2.97 -9.64 -3.60
C VAL A 15 3.82 -8.40 -3.96
N GLY A 16 4.32 -7.68 -2.95
CA GLY A 16 5.15 -6.49 -3.13
C GLY A 16 6.44 -6.73 -3.94
N ILE A 17 7.06 -7.91 -3.81
CA ILE A 17 8.26 -8.27 -4.60
C ILE A 17 7.93 -8.44 -6.07
N ILE A 18 6.83 -9.13 -6.38
CA ILE A 18 6.42 -9.40 -7.76
C ILE A 18 6.17 -8.07 -8.49
N MET A 19 5.51 -7.15 -7.80
CA MET A 19 5.26 -5.80 -8.31
C MET A 19 6.56 -5.00 -8.50
N LEU A 20 7.53 -5.15 -7.59
CA LEU A 20 8.84 -4.49 -7.70
C LEU A 20 9.65 -4.99 -8.90
N ILE A 21 9.61 -6.29 -9.21
CA ILE A 21 10.23 -6.87 -10.43
C ILE A 21 9.68 -6.19 -11.68
N ILE A 22 8.34 -6.06 -11.77
CA ILE A 22 7.67 -5.43 -12.92
C ILE A 22 8.09 -3.96 -13.04
N ILE A 23 8.21 -3.23 -11.93
CA ILE A 23 8.65 -1.84 -11.91
C ILE A 23 10.11 -1.72 -12.36
N LEU A 24 11.03 -2.52 -11.82
CA LEU A 24 12.45 -2.46 -12.16
C LEU A 24 12.68 -2.75 -13.65
N LYS A 25 11.97 -3.73 -14.20
CA LYS A 25 11.97 -4.02 -15.64
C LYS A 25 11.45 -2.83 -16.46
N SER A 26 10.45 -2.10 -15.97
CA SER A 26 9.90 -0.92 -16.66
C SER A 26 10.85 0.29 -16.69
N VAL A 27 11.78 0.39 -15.74
CA VAL A 27 12.78 1.47 -15.66
C VAL A 27 14.17 1.06 -16.13
N GLY A 28 14.32 -0.15 -16.68
CA GLY A 28 15.57 -0.67 -17.23
C GLY A 28 16.62 -1.07 -16.19
N VAL A 29 16.21 -1.29 -14.93
CA VAL A 29 17.12 -1.72 -13.86
C VAL A 29 17.17 -3.25 -13.81
N PRO A 30 18.37 -3.86 -13.69
CA PRO A 30 18.52 -5.32 -13.61
C PRO A 30 17.80 -5.91 -12.38
N GLU A 31 16.90 -6.86 -12.62
CA GLU A 31 16.09 -7.54 -11.59
C GLU A 31 16.92 -8.40 -10.61
N GLN A 32 18.17 -8.71 -10.96
CA GLN A 32 19.11 -9.42 -10.10
C GLN A 32 19.40 -8.67 -8.78
N GLY A 33 19.22 -7.34 -8.74
CA GLY A 33 19.38 -6.53 -7.53
C GLY A 33 18.34 -6.80 -6.43
N ILE A 34 17.23 -7.47 -6.76
CA ILE A 34 16.16 -7.82 -5.80
C ILE A 34 16.64 -8.88 -4.80
N ALA A 35 17.63 -9.69 -5.17
CA ALA A 35 18.22 -10.69 -4.28
C ALA A 35 18.75 -10.08 -2.98
N LEU A 36 19.19 -8.82 -3.01
CA LEU A 36 19.65 -8.08 -1.84
C LEU A 36 18.50 -7.68 -0.89
N ILE A 37 17.30 -7.50 -1.43
CA ILE A 37 16.13 -7.01 -0.70
C ILE A 37 15.30 -8.18 -0.16
N LEU A 38 15.40 -9.37 -0.75
CA LEU A 38 14.73 -10.59 -0.29
C LEU A 38 14.95 -10.89 1.20
N GLY A 39 16.14 -10.60 1.73
CA GLY A 39 16.46 -10.83 3.14
C GLY A 39 15.70 -9.94 4.12
N ILE A 40 15.26 -8.76 3.69
CA ILE A 40 14.50 -7.80 4.52
C ILE A 40 13.04 -7.67 4.09
N ASP A 41 12.65 -8.32 3.00
CA ASP A 41 11.33 -8.19 2.41
C ASP A 41 10.22 -8.41 3.43
N ARG A 42 10.38 -9.38 4.33
CA ARG A 42 9.37 -9.66 5.35
C ARG A 42 9.10 -8.47 6.28
N ILE A 43 10.14 -7.74 6.67
CA ILE A 43 10.01 -6.54 7.50
C ILE A 43 9.39 -5.40 6.68
N LEU A 44 9.87 -5.21 5.45
CA LEU A 44 9.36 -4.18 4.55
C LEU A 44 7.89 -4.40 4.18
N ASP A 45 7.46 -5.64 4.00
CA ASP A 45 6.09 -6.06 3.73
C ASP A 45 5.17 -5.65 4.90
N MET A 46 5.59 -5.93 6.14
CA MET A 46 4.84 -5.51 7.34
C MET A 46 4.73 -3.99 7.46
N CYS A 47 5.82 -3.24 7.23
CA CYS A 47 5.79 -1.77 7.25
C CYS A 47 4.81 -1.20 6.20
N ARG A 48 4.75 -1.84 5.03
CA ARG A 48 3.84 -1.45 3.95
C ARG A 48 2.39 -1.72 4.32
N THR A 49 2.08 -2.88 4.91
CA THR A 49 0.73 -3.19 5.39
C THR A 49 0.23 -2.17 6.40
N ILE A 50 1.06 -1.78 7.39
CA ILE A 50 0.68 -0.81 8.41
C ILE A 50 0.34 0.55 7.79
N THR A 51 1.20 1.04 6.89
CA THR A 51 0.99 2.33 6.23
C THR A 51 -0.26 2.32 5.36
N ASN A 52 -0.52 1.24 4.62
CA ASN A 52 -1.69 1.11 3.78
C ASN A 52 -2.99 1.13 4.61
N VAL A 53 -3.06 0.34 5.69
CA VAL A 53 -4.23 0.32 6.59
C VAL A 53 -4.46 1.67 7.27
N THR A 54 -3.38 2.33 7.70
CA THR A 54 -3.46 3.66 8.34
C THR A 54 -3.97 4.71 7.35
N GLY A 55 -3.53 4.66 6.10
CA GLY A 55 -4.00 5.55 5.03
C GLY A 55 -5.50 5.39 4.75
N ASP A 56 -5.97 4.15 4.67
CA ASP A 56 -7.40 3.86 4.47
C ASP A 56 -8.24 4.34 5.66
N ALA A 57 -7.78 4.11 6.89
CA ALA A 57 -8.45 4.60 8.09
C ALA A 57 -8.49 6.14 8.14
N ALA A 58 -7.39 6.82 7.82
CA ALA A 58 -7.35 8.28 7.74
C ALA A 58 -8.28 8.80 6.65
N GLY A 59 -8.31 8.15 5.48
CA GLY A 59 -9.24 8.47 4.39
C GLY A 59 -10.71 8.33 4.82
N ALA A 60 -11.06 7.24 5.50
CA ALA A 60 -12.40 7.02 6.02
C ALA A 60 -12.83 8.12 7.00
N VAL A 61 -11.93 8.53 7.92
CA VAL A 61 -12.16 9.62 8.86
C VAL A 61 -12.34 10.95 8.13
N ILE A 62 -11.50 11.26 7.13
CA ILE A 62 -11.62 12.49 6.34
C ILE A 62 -12.97 12.55 5.60
N ILE A 63 -13.37 11.44 4.95
CA ILE A 63 -14.65 11.34 4.26
C ILE A 63 -15.81 11.49 5.25
N ALA A 64 -15.79 10.77 6.37
CA ALA A 64 -16.84 10.88 7.39
C ALA A 64 -16.97 12.32 7.93
N ASN A 65 -15.87 13.08 8.02
CA ASN A 65 -15.93 14.48 8.44
C ASN A 65 -16.54 15.37 7.35
N SER A 66 -16.18 15.12 6.10
CA SER A 66 -16.71 15.84 4.93
C SER A 66 -18.21 15.62 4.77
N GLU A 67 -18.68 14.40 5.02
CA GLU A 67 -20.10 14.02 4.94
C GLU A 67 -20.88 14.30 6.24
N ASN A 68 -20.27 14.94 7.25
CA ASN A 68 -20.87 15.22 8.57
C ASN A 68 -21.34 13.97 9.36
N GLU A 69 -20.81 12.79 9.02
CA GLU A 69 -21.10 11.50 9.66
C GLU A 69 -20.21 11.21 10.89
N LEU A 70 -19.16 12.02 11.11
CA LEU A 70 -18.18 11.81 12.19
C LEU A 70 -18.68 12.23 13.57
N ILE A 71 -19.63 13.17 13.59
CA ILE A 71 -20.37 13.54 14.78
C ILE A 71 -21.67 12.76 14.68
N ALA A 72 -21.99 11.93 15.67
CA ALA A 72 -23.34 11.40 15.83
C ALA A 72 -24.30 12.59 16.01
N THR A 73 -24.76 13.17 14.90
CA THR A 73 -25.86 14.10 14.89
C THR A 73 -27.02 13.30 15.45
N LYS A 74 -27.40 13.60 16.70
CA LYS A 74 -28.63 13.08 17.30
C LYS A 74 -29.74 13.34 16.28
N GLN A 75 -30.20 12.28 15.63
CA GLN A 75 -31.46 12.28 14.91
C GLN A 75 -32.55 12.40 15.99
N GLU A 76 -33.11 13.60 16.14
CA GLU A 76 -34.49 13.75 16.60
C GLU A 76 -35.45 13.19 15.54
#